data_AF-A0A2S6U512-F1
#
_entry.id   AF-A0A2S6U512-F1
#
_cell.length_a   1.000
_cell.length_b   1.000
_cell.length_c   1.000
_cell.angle_alpha   90.00
_cell.angle_beta   90.00
_cell.angle_gamma   90.00
#
_symmetry.space_group_name_H-M   'P 1'
#
loop_
_entity.id
_entity.type
_entity.pdbx_description
1 polymer ?
#
loop_
_entity_poly.entity_id
_entity_poly.type
_entity_poly.pdbx_seq_one_letter_code
_entity_poly.pdbx_strand_id
1 'polypeptide(L)' 'MNKVSPSVLSIRNLKTYFFLDEGTVRAVDGVNLEIPRGKTIGIVGYGSQAENAGV' A
#
# COMPACT_ATOMS: atom_id res chain seq x y z
N MET A 1 -14.81 -29.56 0.85
CA MET A 1 -15.25 -28.14 0.83
C MET A 1 -14.13 -27.29 1.38
N ASN A 2 -13.41 -26.54 0.54
CA ASN A 2 -12.40 -25.59 1.01
C ASN A 2 -13.11 -24.40 1.68
N LYS A 3 -13.10 -24.35 3.01
CA LYS A 3 -13.52 -23.16 3.75
C LYS A 3 -12.49 -22.06 3.47
N VAL A 4 -12.84 -21.09 2.63
CA VAL A 4 -12.13 -19.80 2.63
C VAL A 4 -12.39 -19.21 4.02
N SER A 5 -11.35 -19.14 4.84
CA SER A 5 -11.43 -18.49 6.15
C SER A 5 -11.95 -17.07 5.95
N PRO A 6 -12.93 -16.60 6.73
CA PRO A 6 -13.39 -15.22 6.61
C PRO A 6 -12.19 -14.28 6.78
N SER A 7 -12.03 -13.37 5.81
CA SER A 7 -11.01 -12.33 5.89
C SER A 7 -11.27 -11.46 7.11
N VAL A 8 -10.21 -11.14 7.85
CA VAL A 8 -10.26 -10.23 8.99
C VAL A 8 -9.99 -8.79 8.58
N LEU A 9 -9.34 -8.57 7.43
CA LEU A 9 -9.14 -7.24 6.85
C LEU A 9 -9.20 -7.33 5.33
N SER A 10 -10.09 -6.55 4.75
CA SER A 10 -10.23 -6.37 3.31
C SER A 10 -9.96 -4.90 2.98
N ILE A 11 -8.92 -4.65 2.19
CA ILE A 11 -8.59 -3.33 1.66
C ILE A 11 -8.88 -3.35 0.16
N ARG A 12 -9.53 -2.29 -0.32
CA ARG A 12 -9.90 -2.13 -1.73
C ARG A 12 -9.47 -0.77 -2.24
N ASN A 13 -8.81 -0.78 -3.40
CA ASN A 13 -8.41 0.41 -4.14
C ASN A 13 -7.71 1.47 -3.25
N LEU A 14 -6.80 1.03 -2.37
CA LEU A 14 -6.06 1.92 -1.48
C LEU A 14 -5.22 2.87 -2.32
N LYS A 15 -5.38 4.17 -2.04
CA LYS A 15 -4.66 5.25 -2.70
C LYS A 15 -4.16 6.22 -1.64
N THR A 16 -2.87 6.51 -1.69
CA THR A 16 -2.22 7.49 -0.82
C THR A 16 -1.26 8.28 -1.68
N TYR A 17 -1.59 9.55 -1.90
CA TYR A 17 -0.81 10.45 -2.74
C TYR A 17 -0.31 11.62 -1.90
N PHE A 18 0.93 12.03 -2.14
CA PHE A 18 1.53 13.23 -1.58
C PHE A 18 1.62 14.29 -2.67
N PHE A 19 1.20 15.51 -2.35
CA PHE A 19 1.22 16.64 -3.26
C PHE A 19 2.37 17.56 -2.85
N LEU A 20 3.38 17.66 -3.70
CA LEU A 20 4.57 18.48 -3.54
C LEU A 20 4.59 19.54 -4.63
N ASP A 21 5.40 20.59 -4.47
CA ASP A 21 5.51 21.65 -5.47
C ASP A 21 6.06 21.11 -6.81
N GLU A 22 6.99 20.16 -6.74
CA GLU A 22 7.54 19.43 -7.89
C GLU A 22 6.59 18.39 -8.52
N GLY A 23 5.45 18.09 -7.88
CA GLY A 23 4.42 17.21 -8.44
C GLY A 23 3.76 16.27 -7.43
N THR A 24 3.00 15.31 -7.95
CA THR A 24 2.27 14.33 -7.12
C THR A 24 3.04 13.01 -7.02
N VAL A 25 3.46 12.64 -5.81
CA VAL A 25 4.02 11.32 -5.51
C VAL A 25 2.89 10.36 -5.16
N ARG A 26 2.71 9.33 -5.97
CA ARG A 26 1.70 8.28 -5.73
C ARG A 26 2.27 7.16 -4.87
N ALA A 27 2.37 7.38 -3.57
CA ALA A 27 2.96 6.41 -2.64
C ALA A 27 2.22 5.06 -2.58
N VAL A 28 0.90 5.08 -2.73
CA VAL A 28 0.09 3.87 -2.96
C VAL A 28 -0.93 4.21 -4.05
N ASP A 29 -1.05 3.38 -5.09
CA ASP A 29 -1.99 3.61 -6.20
C ASP A 29 -2.80 2.36 -6.54
N GLY A 30 -4.00 2.26 -5.98
CA GLY A 30 -5.00 1.25 -6.36
C GLY A 30 -4.75 -0.14 -5.79
N VAL A 31 -4.14 -0.25 -4.61
CA VAL A 31 -3.78 -1.54 -4.01
C VAL A 31 -4.99 -2.22 -3.38
N ASN A 32 -5.17 -3.51 -3.68
CA ASN A 32 -6.12 -4.40 -3.02
C ASN A 32 -5.36 -5.38 -2.11
N LEU A 33 -5.84 -5.57 -0.89
CA LEU A 33 -5.23 -6.46 0.10
C LEU A 33 -6.29 -7.26 0.84
N GLU A 34 -5.97 -8.50 1.15
CA GLU A 34 -6.80 -9.43 1.90
C GLU A 34 -5.97 -10.09 2.99
N ILE A 35 -6.44 -10.02 4.24
CA ILE A 35 -5.81 -10.70 5.37
C ILE A 35 -6.77 -11.78 5.88
N PRO A 36 -6.57 -13.06 5.50
CA PRO A 36 -7.37 -14.15 6.04
C PRO A 36 -7.15 -14.32 7.54
N ARG A 37 -8.18 -14.79 8.26
CA ARG A 37 -8.05 -15.14 9.67
C ARG A 37 -6.89 -16.11 9.91
N GLY A 38 -6.05 -15.79 10.90
CA GLY A 38 -4.91 -16.64 11.31
C GLY A 38 -3.72 -16.62 10.33
N LYS A 39 -3.65 -15.62 9.43
CA LYS A 39 -2.51 -15.39 8.55
C LYS A 39 -1.79 -14.10 8.93
N THR A 40 -0.48 -14.08 8.68
CA THR A 40 0.37 -12.90 8.83
C THR A 40 0.80 -12.43 7.45
N ILE A 41 0.73 -11.12 7.21
CA ILE A 41 1.28 -10.48 6.01
C ILE A 41 2.45 -9.60 6.45
N GLY A 42 3.59 -9.74 5.76
CA GLY A 42 4.72 -8.83 5.88
C GLY A 42 4.68 -7.81 4.74
N ILE A 43 4.77 -6.53 5.08
CA ILE A 43 4.97 -5.45 4.13
C ILE A 43 6.42 -5.00 4.28
N VAL A 44 7.16 -4.97 3.17
CA VAL A 44 8.57 -4.54 3.14
C VAL A 44 8.67 -3.39 2.17
N GLY A 45 9.40 -2.34 2.57
CA GLY A 45 9.69 -1.19 1.72
C GLY A 45 11.14 -0.75 1.92
N TYR A 46 11.74 -0.26 0.84
CA TYR A 46 12.98 0.52 0.91
C TYR A 46 12.59 2.00 0.92
N GLY A 47 13.20 2.77 1.83
CA GLY A 47 13.00 4.21 1.85
C GLY A 47 13.61 4.83 0.59
N SER A 48 12.85 5.63 -0.15
CA SER A 48 13.41 6.45 -1.22
C SER A 48 14.06 7.69 -0.61
N GLN A 49 15.35 7.91 -0.86
CA GLN A 49 15.93 9.25 -0.73
C GLN A 49 15.34 10.11 -1.83
N ALA A 50 14.41 11.00 -1.47
CA ALA A 50 14.06 12.10 -2.33
C ALA A 50 15.23 13.08 -2.29
N GLU A 51 16.15 12.99 -3.25
CA GLU A 51 17.04 14.12 -3.50
C GLU A 51 16.17 15.25 -4.06
N ASN A 52 16.18 16.40 -3.38
CA ASN A 52 15.58 17.62 -3.87
C ASN A 52 16.12 17.91 -5.28
N ALA A 53 15.32 17.65 -6.30
CA ALA A 53 15.57 18.10 -7.67
C ALA A 53 15.21 19.59 -7.74
N GLY A 54 16.04 20.42 -7.12
CA GLY A 54 15.92 21.87 -7.15
C GLY A 54 17.29 22.51 -7.26
N VAL A 55 17.85 22.56 -8.48
CA VAL A 55 18.09 23.78 -9.29
C VAL A 55 18.21 23.37 -10.76
#